data_AF-A0A1Y1YQ27-F1
#
_entry.id   AF-A0A1Y1YQ27-F1
#
_cell.length_a   1.000
_cell.length_b   1.000
_cell.length_c   1.000
_cell.angle_alpha   90.00
_cell.angle_beta   90.00
_cell.angle_gamma   90.00
#
_symmetry.space_group_name_H-M   'P 1'
#
loop_
_entity.id
_entity.type
_entity.pdbx_description
1 polymer ?
#
loop_
_entity_poly.entity_id
_entity_poly.type
_entity_poly.pdbx_seq_one_letter_code
_entity_poly.pdbx_strand_id
1 'polypeptide(L)'
;MAQVNTNALRFILMGLNVLGAISGIIFIGMGLYTWTETAFASKAIVITMIATGAFVFVLSFVGGSGAFFESRKTLLLYFVPLAALVTTQIVLAIIAYSNRHNVDNYLDKAWQKAYDSHPRAIRDIEEEYSCCGFRDVMDRAYPKSKKDSCVTSPFYGYHQACYDALSAAVVDNQGSLASTGIILAVIQLLGLITAFLLITYLPNEEERDEELLAEHRRLVNNGRNNYGSS
;
A
#
# COMPACT_ATOMS: atom_id res chain seq x y z
N MET A 1 35.87 -6.83 12.62
CA MET A 1 34.48 -6.36 12.41
C MET A 1 34.41 -5.79 11.01
N ALA A 2 33.52 -6.29 10.16
CA ALA A 2 33.34 -5.72 8.83
C ALA A 2 32.93 -4.25 8.96
N GLN A 3 33.64 -3.35 8.30
CA GLN A 3 33.33 -1.91 8.32
C GLN A 3 32.06 -1.71 7.48
N VAL A 4 30.90 -1.63 8.14
CA VAL A 4 29.63 -1.40 7.48
C VAL A 4 29.61 0.03 6.93
N ASN A 5 29.44 0.16 5.61
CA ASN A 5 29.40 1.45 4.95
C ASN A 5 28.01 2.11 5.15
N THR A 6 27.91 2.97 6.16
CA THR A 6 26.67 3.69 6.51
C THR A 6 26.18 4.58 5.38
N ASN A 7 27.07 5.17 4.56
CA ASN A 7 26.69 5.97 3.40
C ASN A 7 25.94 5.14 2.36
N ALA A 8 26.42 3.92 2.07
CA ALA A 8 25.72 3.03 1.13
C ALA A 8 24.31 2.67 1.63
N LEU A 9 24.16 2.38 2.93
CA LEU A 9 22.85 2.10 3.54
C LEU A 9 21.89 3.29 3.43
N ARG A 10 22.39 4.52 3.64
CA ARG A 10 21.61 5.76 3.49
C ARG A 10 21.13 5.95 2.06
N PHE A 11 22.01 5.78 1.06
CA PHE A 11 21.61 5.91 -0.35
C PHE A 11 20.58 4.85 -0.76
N ILE A 12 20.72 3.61 -0.30
CA ILE A 12 19.74 2.55 -0.55
C ILE A 12 18.38 2.95 0.07
N LEU A 13 18.36 3.32 1.35
CA LEU A 13 17.12 3.69 2.03
C LEU A 13 16.48 4.94 1.40
N MET A 14 17.27 5.92 1.01
CA MET A 14 16.78 7.12 0.31
C MET A 14 16.18 6.75 -1.06
N GLY A 15 16.84 5.89 -1.83
CA GLY A 15 16.32 5.40 -3.11
C GLY A 15 14.99 4.65 -2.96
N LEU A 16 14.90 3.72 -2.00
CA LEU A 16 13.66 2.98 -1.71
C LEU A 16 12.51 3.93 -1.33
N ASN A 17 12.78 4.95 -0.52
CA ASN A 17 11.78 5.93 -0.13
C ASN A 17 11.40 6.88 -1.28
N VAL A 18 12.32 7.24 -2.19
CA VAL A 18 11.96 8.01 -3.40
C VAL A 18 11.00 7.22 -4.28
N LEU A 19 11.26 5.93 -4.50
CA LEU A 19 10.34 5.06 -5.23
C LEU A 19 8.98 4.95 -4.53
N GLY A 20 8.99 4.82 -3.20
CA GLY A 20 7.78 4.85 -2.37
C GLY A 20 6.98 6.14 -2.54
N ALA A 21 7.65 7.31 -2.47
CA ALA A 21 7.01 8.60 -2.63
C ALA A 21 6.37 8.77 -4.01
N ILE A 22 7.08 8.37 -5.07
CA ILE A 22 6.56 8.38 -6.45
C ILE A 22 5.31 7.49 -6.54
N SER A 23 5.36 6.27 -5.98
CA SER A 23 4.21 5.36 -5.97
C SER A 23 3.01 5.95 -5.23
N GLY A 24 3.22 6.64 -4.10
CA GLY A 24 2.16 7.32 -3.35
C GLY A 24 1.49 8.43 -4.16
N ILE A 25 2.29 9.25 -4.86
CA ILE A 25 1.77 10.32 -5.75
C ILE A 25 0.94 9.71 -6.89
N ILE A 26 1.41 8.62 -7.50
CA ILE A 26 0.67 7.91 -8.56
C ILE A 26 -0.68 7.41 -8.03
N PHE A 27 -0.72 6.80 -6.84
CA PHE A 27 -1.98 6.34 -6.22
C PHE A 27 -2.95 7.48 -5.95
N ILE A 28 -2.47 8.62 -5.45
CA ILE A 28 -3.28 9.82 -5.24
C ILE A 28 -3.84 10.32 -6.58
N GLY A 29 -2.98 10.45 -7.60
CA GLY A 29 -3.38 10.93 -8.93
C GLY A 29 -4.43 10.03 -9.59
N MET A 30 -4.25 8.71 -9.56
CA MET A 30 -5.26 7.75 -10.03
C MET A 30 -6.56 7.86 -9.23
N GLY A 31 -6.48 8.14 -7.93
CA GLY A 31 -7.65 8.29 -7.06
C GLY A 31 -8.47 9.51 -7.43
N LEU A 32 -7.80 10.63 -7.66
CA LEU A 32 -8.45 11.87 -8.10
C LEU A 32 -9.04 11.73 -9.51
N TYR A 33 -8.34 11.06 -10.43
CA TYR A 33 -8.85 10.78 -11.77
C TYR A 33 -10.11 9.91 -11.76
N THR A 34 -10.08 8.81 -10.99
CA THR A 34 -11.25 7.91 -10.89
C THR A 34 -12.43 8.56 -10.18
N TRP A 35 -12.19 9.49 -9.25
CA TRP A 35 -13.25 10.26 -8.57
C TRP A 35 -14.07 11.12 -9.54
N THR A 36 -13.43 11.69 -10.56
CA THR A 36 -14.10 12.60 -11.52
C THR A 36 -14.76 11.87 -12.67
N GLU A 37 -14.16 10.76 -13.14
CA GLU A 37 -14.53 10.13 -14.41
C GLU A 37 -15.47 8.93 -14.29
N THR A 38 -15.62 8.31 -13.11
CA THR A 38 -16.28 6.99 -13.02
C THR A 38 -17.45 6.92 -12.04
N ALA A 39 -18.60 6.45 -12.53
CA ALA A 39 -19.68 5.91 -11.69
C ALA A 39 -19.38 4.48 -11.18
N PHE A 40 -18.28 3.88 -11.68
CA PHE A 40 -17.92 2.46 -11.60
C PHE A 40 -17.16 2.08 -10.32
N ALA A 41 -16.33 2.96 -9.78
CA ALA A 41 -15.62 2.68 -8.54
C ALA A 41 -16.49 3.05 -7.33
N SER A 42 -16.64 2.11 -6.38
CA SER A 42 -17.27 2.47 -5.10
C SER A 42 -16.50 3.64 -4.48
N LYS A 43 -17.21 4.64 -3.94
CA LYS A 43 -16.56 5.78 -3.26
C LYS A 43 -15.57 5.33 -2.20
N ALA A 44 -15.85 4.19 -1.56
CA ALA A 44 -14.95 3.55 -0.61
C ALA A 44 -13.59 3.19 -1.25
N ILE A 45 -13.57 2.54 -2.42
CA ILE A 45 -12.33 2.17 -3.12
C ILE A 45 -11.51 3.43 -3.45
N VAL A 46 -12.15 4.46 -4.00
CA VAL A 46 -11.44 5.70 -4.38
C VAL A 46 -10.85 6.40 -3.16
N ILE A 47 -11.63 6.54 -2.07
CA ILE A 47 -11.15 7.13 -0.81
C ILE A 47 -9.98 6.31 -0.25
N THR A 48 -10.08 4.98 -0.23
CA THR A 48 -9.00 4.11 0.26
C THR A 48 -7.74 4.23 -0.59
N MET A 49 -7.86 4.41 -1.90
CA MET A 49 -6.72 4.55 -2.81
C MET A 49 -5.98 5.88 -2.55
N ILE A 50 -6.72 6.99 -2.42
CA ILE A 50 -6.15 8.31 -2.07
C ILE A 50 -5.49 8.27 -0.68
N ALA A 51 -6.20 7.73 0.32
CA ALA A 51 -5.70 7.65 1.69
C ALA A 51 -4.43 6.80 1.79
N THR A 52 -4.40 5.65 1.12
CA THR A 52 -3.21 4.77 1.08
C THR A 52 -2.05 5.46 0.38
N GLY A 53 -2.28 6.12 -0.75
CA GLY A 53 -1.24 6.87 -1.47
C GLY A 53 -0.65 8.01 -0.62
N ALA A 54 -1.50 8.78 0.06
CA ALA A 54 -1.06 9.84 0.96
C ALA A 54 -0.23 9.29 2.14
N PHE A 55 -0.68 8.19 2.74
CA PHE A 55 0.05 7.54 3.82
C PHE A 55 1.42 7.03 3.38
N VAL A 56 1.50 6.35 2.23
CA VAL A 56 2.77 5.88 1.65
C VAL A 56 3.70 7.05 1.35
N PHE A 57 3.18 8.15 0.79
CA PHE A 57 3.97 9.36 0.53
C PHE A 57 4.56 9.95 1.82
N VAL A 58 3.75 10.12 2.86
CA VAL A 58 4.20 10.66 4.16
C VAL A 58 5.24 9.73 4.80
N LEU A 59 4.98 8.42 4.85
CA LEU A 59 5.95 7.47 5.38
C LEU A 59 7.27 7.51 4.61
N SER A 60 7.20 7.59 3.27
CA SER A 60 8.37 7.68 2.42
C SER A 60 9.16 8.97 2.66
N PHE A 61 8.47 10.09 2.84
CA PHE A 61 9.12 11.36 3.18
C PHE A 61 9.81 11.30 4.55
N VAL A 62 9.18 10.70 5.55
CA VAL A 62 9.78 10.50 6.89
C VAL A 62 11.01 9.58 6.80
N GLY A 63 10.91 8.45 6.09
CA GLY A 63 12.02 7.51 5.92
C GLY A 63 13.20 8.12 5.16
N GLY A 64 12.94 8.80 4.06
CA GLY A 64 13.94 9.51 3.28
C GLY A 64 14.61 10.63 4.07
N SER A 65 13.83 11.44 4.79
CA SER A 65 14.36 12.50 5.66
C SER A 65 15.20 11.94 6.80
N GLY A 66 14.78 10.82 7.41
CA GLY A 66 15.54 10.15 8.46
C GLY A 66 16.90 9.65 7.97
N ALA A 67 16.96 9.12 6.74
CA ALA A 67 18.20 8.69 6.09
C ALA A 67 19.11 9.88 5.74
N PHE A 68 18.53 10.97 5.22
CA PHE A 68 19.26 12.16 4.76
C PHE A 68 19.83 12.98 5.93
N PHE A 69 19.02 13.25 6.96
CA PHE A 69 19.43 14.04 8.13
C PHE A 69 20.12 13.22 9.21
N GLU A 70 20.31 11.91 9.00
CA GLU A 70 20.93 11.00 9.98
C GLU A 70 20.27 11.08 11.37
N SER A 71 18.94 11.27 11.41
CA SER A 71 18.19 11.36 12.66
C SER A 71 17.62 10.00 13.05
N ARG A 72 18.18 9.43 14.13
CA ARG A 72 17.73 8.16 14.71
C ARG A 72 16.25 8.20 15.13
N LYS A 73 15.78 9.33 15.68
CA LYS A 73 14.37 9.49 16.09
C LYS A 73 13.44 9.42 14.88
N THR A 74 13.78 10.10 13.79
CA THR A 74 13.00 10.07 12.55
C THR A 74 13.01 8.68 11.91
N LEU A 75 14.15 7.97 11.93
CA LEU A 75 14.22 6.59 11.46
C LEU A 75 13.36 5.63 12.29
N LEU A 76 13.27 5.83 13.62
CA LEU A 76 12.35 5.06 14.47
C LEU A 76 10.88 5.34 14.14
N LEU A 77 10.52 6.61 13.88
CA LEU A 77 9.17 6.99 13.44
C LEU A 77 8.80 6.39 12.08
N TYR A 78 9.77 6.12 11.21
CA TYR A 78 9.57 5.37 9.97
C TYR A 78 9.49 3.85 10.22
N PHE A 79 10.37 3.31 11.06
CA PHE A 79 10.51 1.87 11.28
C PHE A 79 9.25 1.24 11.87
N VAL A 80 8.65 1.85 12.89
CA VAL A 80 7.47 1.31 13.59
C VAL A 80 6.26 1.09 12.65
N PRO A 81 5.77 2.10 11.91
CA PRO A 81 4.66 1.90 10.98
C PRO A 81 5.02 0.97 9.82
N LEU A 82 6.26 1.00 9.32
CA LEU A 82 6.69 0.06 8.27
C LEU A 82 6.65 -1.40 8.76
N ALA A 83 7.08 -1.65 10.01
CA ALA A 83 7.02 -2.97 10.61
C ALA A 83 5.57 -3.46 10.80
N ALA A 84 4.67 -2.54 11.18
CA ALA A 84 3.24 -2.83 11.27
C ALA A 84 2.64 -3.17 9.91
N LEU A 85 3.05 -2.51 8.82
CA LEU A 85 2.62 -2.82 7.46
C LEU A 85 3.07 -4.22 7.03
N VAL A 86 4.35 -4.57 7.23
CA VAL A 86 4.86 -5.91 6.91
C VAL A 86 4.10 -6.99 7.70
N THR A 87 3.86 -6.75 8.99
CA THR A 87 3.09 -7.67 9.83
C THR A 87 1.67 -7.83 9.32
N THR A 88 1.00 -6.73 8.98
CA THR A 88 -0.35 -6.75 8.40
C THR A 88 -0.38 -7.52 7.09
N GLN A 89 0.63 -7.34 6.24
CA GLN A 89 0.74 -8.04 4.97
C GLN A 89 0.90 -9.55 5.15
N ILE A 90 1.71 -9.99 6.11
CA ILE A 90 1.86 -11.42 6.44
C ILE A 90 0.54 -12.00 6.95
N VAL A 91 -0.16 -11.29 7.85
CA VAL A 91 -1.47 -11.73 8.37
C VAL A 91 -2.49 -11.84 7.23
N LEU A 92 -2.57 -10.85 6.35
CA LEU A 92 -3.46 -10.87 5.19
C LEU A 92 -3.11 -12.01 4.23
N ALA A 93 -1.83 -12.28 4.00
CA ALA A 93 -1.39 -13.40 3.17
C ALA A 93 -1.81 -14.76 3.77
N ILE A 94 -1.68 -14.94 5.09
CA ILE A 94 -2.12 -16.15 5.79
C ILE A 94 -3.65 -16.30 5.69
N ILE A 95 -4.41 -15.23 5.93
CA ILE A 95 -5.86 -15.23 5.82
C ILE A 95 -6.28 -15.61 4.39
N ALA A 96 -5.69 -14.97 3.38
CA ALA A 96 -5.96 -15.26 1.97
C ALA A 96 -5.63 -16.72 1.62
N TYR A 97 -4.47 -17.23 2.07
CA TYR A 97 -4.07 -18.60 1.84
C TYR A 97 -4.99 -19.62 2.51
N SER A 98 -5.42 -19.36 3.74
CA SER A 98 -6.35 -20.22 4.49
C SER A 98 -7.75 -20.27 3.85
N ASN A 99 -8.16 -19.18 3.20
CA ASN A 99 -9.47 -19.03 2.59
C ASN A 99 -9.50 -19.26 1.08
N ARG A 100 -8.39 -19.72 0.47
CA ARG A 100 -8.30 -19.94 -0.98
C ARG A 100 -9.34 -20.92 -1.55
N HIS A 101 -9.87 -21.81 -0.72
CA HIS A 101 -10.91 -22.77 -1.10
C HIS A 101 -12.34 -22.26 -0.83
N ASN A 102 -12.48 -21.08 -0.20
CA ASN A 102 -13.77 -20.49 0.15
C ASN A 102 -14.18 -19.35 -0.80
N VAL A 103 -13.47 -19.16 -1.92
CA VAL A 103 -13.70 -18.06 -2.88
C VAL A 103 -15.17 -17.98 -3.29
N ASP A 104 -15.83 -19.13 -3.51
CA ASP A 104 -17.23 -19.24 -3.87
C ASP A 104 -18.16 -18.55 -2.84
N ASN A 105 -17.89 -18.75 -1.54
CA ASN A 105 -18.65 -18.16 -0.45
C ASN A 105 -18.38 -16.65 -0.34
N TYR A 106 -17.17 -16.19 -0.66
CA TYR A 106 -16.84 -14.77 -0.68
C TYR A 106 -17.52 -14.06 -1.84
N LEU A 107 -17.47 -14.65 -3.04
CA LEU A 107 -18.14 -14.12 -4.23
C LEU A 107 -19.65 -14.07 -4.01
N ASP A 108 -20.25 -15.12 -3.44
CA ASP A 108 -21.69 -15.13 -3.15
C ASP A 108 -22.12 -14.03 -2.17
N LYS A 109 -21.38 -13.87 -1.07
CA LYS A 109 -21.65 -12.81 -0.08
C LYS A 109 -21.40 -11.41 -0.64
N ALA A 110 -20.35 -11.24 -1.44
CA ALA A 110 -20.05 -9.99 -2.11
C ALA A 110 -21.14 -9.62 -3.12
N TRP A 111 -21.58 -10.60 -3.92
CA TRP A 111 -22.69 -10.45 -4.87
C TRP A 111 -23.97 -10.09 -4.14
N GLN A 112 -24.33 -10.78 -3.06
CA GLN A 112 -25.50 -10.45 -2.25
C GLN A 112 -25.46 -9.00 -1.76
N LYS A 113 -24.34 -8.59 -1.17
CA LYS A 113 -24.17 -7.23 -0.63
C LYS A 113 -24.22 -6.17 -1.73
N ALA A 114 -23.62 -6.44 -2.88
CA ALA A 114 -23.67 -5.56 -4.04
C ALA A 114 -25.09 -5.49 -4.62
N TYR A 115 -25.79 -6.63 -4.73
CA TYR A 115 -27.18 -6.67 -5.15
C TYR A 115 -28.04 -5.80 -4.23
N ASP A 116 -27.94 -5.95 -2.92
CA ASP A 116 -28.79 -5.22 -1.96
C ASP A 116 -28.50 -3.73 -1.93
N SER A 117 -27.22 -3.34 -1.89
CA SER A 117 -26.81 -1.95 -1.58
C SER A 117 -26.30 -1.17 -2.79
N HIS A 118 -25.86 -1.84 -3.85
CA HIS A 118 -25.18 -1.25 -5.00
C HIS A 118 -25.65 -1.87 -6.34
N PRO A 119 -26.95 -1.81 -6.68
CA PRO A 119 -27.50 -2.50 -7.85
C PRO A 119 -26.88 -2.05 -9.19
N ARG A 120 -26.30 -0.85 -9.26
CA ARG A 120 -25.54 -0.39 -10.42
C ARG A 120 -24.24 -1.20 -10.62
N ALA A 121 -23.57 -1.59 -9.54
CA ALA A 121 -22.38 -2.43 -9.64
C ALA A 121 -22.70 -3.82 -10.20
N ILE A 122 -23.87 -4.40 -9.85
CA ILE A 122 -24.34 -5.65 -10.47
C ILE A 122 -24.56 -5.46 -11.96
N ARG A 123 -25.27 -4.40 -12.37
CA ARG A 123 -25.48 -4.09 -13.78
C ARG A 123 -24.16 -3.96 -14.54
N ASP A 124 -23.21 -3.21 -14.00
CA ASP A 124 -21.94 -2.95 -14.68
C ASP A 124 -21.12 -4.25 -14.81
N ILE A 125 -21.19 -5.15 -13.82
CA ILE A 125 -20.58 -6.49 -13.91
C ILE A 125 -21.30 -7.36 -14.96
N GLU A 126 -22.63 -7.36 -14.97
CA GLU A 126 -23.43 -8.10 -15.96
C GLU A 126 -23.16 -7.62 -17.39
N GLU A 127 -23.01 -6.31 -17.61
CA GLU A 127 -22.62 -5.69 -18.88
C GLU A 127 -21.17 -6.09 -19.28
N GLU A 128 -20.20 -5.92 -18.37
CA GLU A 128 -18.77 -6.20 -18.62
C GLU A 128 -18.52 -7.67 -18.99
N TYR A 129 -19.13 -8.60 -18.26
CA TYR A 129 -18.95 -10.04 -18.49
C TYR A 129 -20.02 -10.65 -19.39
N SER A 130 -20.94 -9.83 -19.91
CA SER A 130 -22.06 -10.27 -20.75
C SER A 130 -22.79 -11.48 -20.16
N CYS A 131 -23.17 -11.36 -18.89
CA CYS A 131 -23.78 -12.41 -18.08
C CYS A 131 -24.99 -11.86 -17.31
N CYS A 132 -25.75 -12.73 -16.67
CA CYS A 132 -26.95 -12.37 -15.95
C CYS A 132 -27.06 -13.17 -14.65
N GLY A 133 -27.31 -12.49 -13.54
CA GLY A 133 -27.42 -13.12 -12.22
C GLY A 133 -26.13 -13.83 -11.78
N PHE A 134 -26.13 -14.33 -10.54
CA PHE A 134 -24.91 -14.91 -9.97
C PHE A 134 -24.71 -16.36 -10.37
N ARG A 135 -25.48 -17.29 -9.78
CA ARG A 135 -25.38 -18.74 -10.08
C ARG A 135 -26.34 -19.21 -11.17
N ASP A 136 -27.38 -18.43 -11.41
CA ASP A 136 -28.41 -18.66 -12.41
C ASP A 136 -28.83 -17.31 -12.99
N VAL A 137 -29.35 -17.31 -14.23
CA VAL A 137 -29.79 -16.09 -14.92
C VAL A 137 -30.91 -15.33 -14.19
N MET A 138 -31.61 -15.98 -13.26
CA MET A 138 -32.65 -15.38 -12.44
C MET A 138 -32.21 -15.11 -10.99
N ASP A 139 -30.98 -15.49 -10.60
CA ASP A 139 -30.44 -15.34 -9.25
C ASP A 139 -29.83 -13.95 -9.05
N ARG A 140 -30.56 -13.06 -8.37
CA ARG A 140 -30.09 -11.73 -7.98
C ARG A 140 -29.52 -10.93 -9.16
N ALA A 141 -30.23 -11.01 -10.30
CA ALA A 141 -29.92 -10.30 -11.53
C ALA A 141 -30.42 -8.85 -11.52
N TYR A 142 -29.76 -7.97 -12.26
CA TYR A 142 -30.25 -6.62 -12.54
C TYR A 142 -30.84 -6.55 -13.96
N PRO A 143 -31.95 -5.81 -14.22
CA PRO A 143 -32.72 -4.98 -13.29
C PRO A 143 -33.59 -5.78 -12.31
N LYS A 144 -33.76 -5.25 -11.09
CA LYS A 144 -34.58 -5.89 -10.03
C LYS A 144 -36.09 -5.91 -10.31
N SER A 145 -36.57 -5.24 -11.36
CA SER A 145 -37.99 -5.05 -11.65
C SER A 145 -38.75 -6.37 -11.81
N LYS A 146 -38.17 -7.32 -12.54
CA LYS A 146 -38.63 -8.71 -12.66
C LYS A 146 -37.42 -9.61 -12.82
N LYS A 147 -37.52 -10.85 -12.35
CA LYS A 147 -36.40 -11.81 -12.41
C LYS A 147 -35.89 -12.06 -13.83
N ASP A 148 -36.77 -12.06 -14.81
CA ASP A 148 -36.48 -12.26 -16.24
C ASP A 148 -36.16 -10.97 -17.01
N SER A 149 -36.15 -9.80 -16.34
CA SER A 149 -35.94 -8.50 -17.01
C SER A 149 -34.58 -8.42 -17.71
N CYS A 150 -33.57 -9.05 -17.13
CA CYS A 150 -32.24 -9.14 -17.71
C CYS A 150 -32.26 -9.96 -19.01
N VAL A 151 -32.68 -11.23 -18.92
CA VAL A 151 -32.73 -12.19 -20.04
C VAL A 151 -33.61 -11.75 -21.20
N THR A 152 -34.72 -11.06 -20.92
CA THR A 152 -35.70 -10.64 -21.95
C THR A 152 -35.44 -9.23 -22.48
N SER A 153 -34.50 -8.50 -21.89
CA SER A 153 -34.16 -7.15 -22.33
C SER A 153 -33.47 -7.18 -23.69
N PRO A 154 -33.90 -6.36 -24.66
CA PRO A 154 -33.15 -6.15 -25.90
C PRO A 154 -31.72 -5.60 -25.68
N PHE A 155 -31.48 -4.97 -24.52
CA PHE A 155 -30.20 -4.36 -24.15
C PHE A 155 -29.32 -5.28 -23.29
N TYR A 156 -29.90 -6.26 -22.58
CA TYR A 156 -29.22 -7.07 -21.55
C TYR A 156 -29.44 -8.57 -21.69
N GLY A 157 -29.88 -9.05 -22.87
CA GLY A 157 -30.31 -10.42 -23.15
C GLY A 157 -29.23 -11.49 -23.04
N TYR A 158 -28.62 -11.59 -21.86
CA TYR A 158 -27.56 -12.54 -21.52
C TYR A 158 -28.20 -13.81 -20.95
N HIS A 159 -27.71 -14.96 -21.42
CA HIS A 159 -28.27 -16.28 -21.11
C HIS A 159 -27.35 -17.15 -20.24
N GLN A 160 -26.25 -16.58 -19.74
CA GLN A 160 -25.26 -17.27 -18.92
C GLN A 160 -25.11 -16.60 -17.55
N ALA A 161 -24.82 -17.39 -16.52
CA ALA A 161 -24.63 -16.90 -15.16
C ALA A 161 -23.25 -16.24 -14.98
N CYS A 162 -23.13 -15.24 -14.12
CA CYS A 162 -21.88 -14.50 -13.91
C CYS A 162 -20.84 -15.26 -13.08
N TYR A 163 -21.23 -16.29 -12.33
CA TYR A 163 -20.34 -17.01 -11.42
C TYR A 163 -19.08 -17.58 -12.10
N ASP A 164 -19.23 -18.26 -13.24
CA ASP A 164 -18.10 -18.89 -13.93
C ASP A 164 -17.13 -17.84 -14.47
N ALA A 165 -17.66 -16.74 -15.04
CA ALA A 165 -16.84 -15.63 -15.53
C ALA A 165 -16.09 -14.92 -14.38
N LEU A 166 -16.77 -14.67 -13.25
CA LEU A 166 -16.17 -14.01 -12.09
C LEU A 166 -15.14 -14.89 -11.38
N SER A 167 -15.43 -16.18 -11.20
CA SER A 167 -14.49 -17.11 -10.58
C SER A 167 -13.24 -17.29 -11.45
N ALA A 168 -13.40 -17.40 -12.77
CA ALA A 168 -12.29 -17.40 -13.71
C ALA A 168 -11.50 -16.10 -13.65
N ALA A 169 -12.16 -14.93 -13.65
CA ALA A 169 -11.50 -13.63 -13.56
C ALA A 169 -10.71 -13.47 -12.26
N VAL A 170 -11.23 -13.97 -11.12
CA VAL A 170 -10.50 -13.97 -9.85
C VAL A 170 -9.25 -14.85 -9.95
N VAL A 171 -9.39 -16.05 -10.51
CA VAL A 171 -8.28 -17.01 -10.67
C VAL A 171 -7.21 -16.52 -11.64
N ASP A 172 -7.58 -15.79 -12.69
CA ASP A 172 -6.64 -15.25 -13.67
C ASP A 172 -5.88 -14.04 -13.09
N ASN A 173 -6.59 -13.14 -12.42
CA ASN A 173 -6.00 -11.93 -11.85
C ASN A 173 -5.26 -12.15 -10.52
N GLN A 174 -5.51 -13.25 -9.80
CA GLN A 174 -4.85 -13.52 -8.52
C GLN A 174 -3.32 -13.58 -8.65
N GLY A 175 -2.79 -14.00 -9.81
CA GLY A 175 -1.34 -14.05 -10.05
C GLY A 175 -0.72 -12.65 -10.02
N SER A 176 -1.36 -11.68 -10.65
CA SER A 176 -0.92 -10.28 -10.66
C SER A 176 -0.95 -9.67 -9.26
N LEU A 177 -2.05 -9.90 -8.52
CA LEU A 177 -2.20 -9.42 -7.14
C LEU A 177 -1.16 -10.04 -6.19
N ALA A 178 -0.95 -11.35 -6.29
CA ALA A 178 0.04 -12.06 -5.49
C ALA A 178 1.46 -11.56 -5.78
N SER A 179 1.81 -11.37 -7.07
CA SER A 179 3.12 -10.87 -7.47
C SER A 179 3.39 -9.46 -6.92
N THR A 180 2.40 -8.56 -7.01
CA THR A 180 2.48 -7.20 -6.45
C THR A 180 2.69 -7.24 -4.93
N GLY A 181 1.98 -8.11 -4.23
CA GLY A 181 2.17 -8.32 -2.80
C GLY A 181 3.60 -8.77 -2.46
N ILE A 182 4.15 -9.75 -3.17
CA ILE A 182 5.51 -10.23 -2.94
C ILE A 182 6.54 -9.12 -3.15
N ILE A 183 6.43 -8.37 -4.26
CA ILE A 183 7.34 -7.24 -4.56
C ILE A 183 7.28 -6.21 -3.43
N LEU A 184 6.08 -5.85 -2.98
CA LEU A 184 5.89 -4.91 -1.87
C LEU A 184 6.55 -5.43 -0.58
N ALA A 185 6.37 -6.71 -0.25
CA ALA A 185 6.96 -7.31 0.94
C ALA A 185 8.50 -7.26 0.90
N VAL A 186 9.10 -7.58 -0.25
CA VAL A 186 10.56 -7.51 -0.42
C VAL A 186 11.07 -6.08 -0.23
N ILE A 187 10.43 -5.10 -0.87
CA ILE A 187 10.81 -3.68 -0.76
C ILE A 187 10.71 -3.20 0.70
N GLN A 188 9.62 -3.54 1.39
CA GLN A 188 9.43 -3.17 2.80
C GLN A 188 10.43 -3.84 3.72
N LEU A 189 10.75 -5.12 3.50
CA LEU A 189 11.79 -5.83 4.27
C LEU A 189 13.17 -5.22 4.08
N LEU A 190 13.53 -4.84 2.85
CA LEU A 190 14.78 -4.10 2.58
C LEU A 190 14.80 -2.75 3.31
N GLY A 191 13.68 -2.02 3.29
CA GLY A 191 13.51 -0.78 4.05
C GLY A 191 13.67 -0.97 5.57
N LEU A 192 13.07 -2.04 6.12
CA LEU A 192 13.19 -2.37 7.55
C LEU A 192 14.61 -2.75 7.94
N ILE A 193 15.27 -3.60 7.16
CA ILE A 193 16.65 -4.04 7.44
C ILE A 193 17.59 -2.83 7.39
N THR A 194 17.50 -2.02 6.35
CA THR A 194 18.36 -0.84 6.20
C THR A 194 18.09 0.21 7.29
N ALA A 195 16.83 0.49 7.62
CA ALA A 195 16.48 1.39 8.72
C ALA A 195 16.98 0.85 10.07
N PHE A 196 16.80 -0.45 10.36
CA PHE A 196 17.29 -1.08 11.58
C PHE A 196 18.80 -0.93 11.70
N LEU A 197 19.55 -1.30 10.65
CA LEU A 197 21.00 -1.16 10.64
C LEU A 197 21.43 0.30 10.89
N LEU A 198 20.81 1.26 10.21
CA LEU A 198 21.11 2.69 10.44
C LEU A 198 20.79 3.13 11.87
N ILE A 199 19.67 2.69 12.46
CA ILE A 199 19.33 2.97 13.86
C ILE A 199 20.38 2.40 14.82
N THR A 200 20.98 1.25 14.50
CA THR A 200 22.03 0.64 15.34
C THR A 200 23.41 1.27 15.19
N TYR A 201 23.73 1.83 14.01
CA TYR A 201 25.05 2.40 13.73
C TYR A 201 25.12 3.92 13.90
N LEU A 202 23.98 4.62 13.87
CA LEU A 202 23.95 6.07 14.11
C LEU A 202 24.01 6.37 15.61
N PRO A 203 24.87 7.31 16.04
CA PRO A 203 24.92 7.74 17.44
C PRO A 203 23.60 8.41 17.85
N ASN A 204 23.33 8.42 19.14
CA ASN A 204 22.17 9.12 19.67
C ASN A 204 22.31 10.64 19.47
N GLU A 205 21.19 11.35 19.34
CA GLU A 205 21.24 12.82 19.21
C GLU A 205 21.93 13.48 20.40
N GLU A 206 21.67 12.99 21.62
CA GLU A 206 22.31 13.49 22.84
C GLU A 206 23.83 13.26 22.84
N GLU A 207 24.27 12.07 22.43
CA GLU A 207 25.70 11.73 22.32
C GLU A 207 26.40 12.59 21.26
N ARG A 208 25.74 12.81 20.11
CA ARG A 208 26.24 13.69 19.04
C ARG A 208 26.35 15.15 19.52
N ASP A 209 25.36 15.64 20.25
CA ASP A 209 25.37 17.01 20.78
C ASP A 209 26.46 17.19 21.85
N GLU A 210 26.69 16.18 22.70
CA GLU A 210 27.80 16.16 23.66
C GLU A 210 29.17 16.19 22.98
N GLU A 211 29.36 15.41 21.91
CA GLU A 211 30.58 15.40 21.11
C GLU A 211 30.84 16.78 20.47
N LEU A 212 29.81 17.39 19.86
CA LEU A 212 29.90 18.72 19.26
C LEU A 212 30.25 19.79 20.31
N LEU A 213 29.65 19.73 21.50
CA LEU A 213 29.96 20.65 22.60
C LEU A 213 31.38 20.43 23.15
N ALA A 214 31.85 19.18 23.21
CA ALA A 214 33.22 18.87 23.61
C ALA A 214 34.24 19.42 22.61
N GLU A 215 33.97 19.29 21.31
CA GLU A 215 34.80 19.88 20.26
C GLU A 215 34.80 21.40 20.32
N HIS A 216 33.63 22.03 20.47
CA HIS A 216 33.51 23.48 20.60
C HIS A 216 34.32 24.01 21.79
N ARG A 217 34.22 23.36 22.97
CA ARG A 217 35.04 23.71 24.14
C ARG A 217 36.54 23.58 23.88
N ARG A 218 36.98 22.53 23.18
CA ARG A 218 38.39 22.34 22.81
C ARG A 218 38.90 23.48 21.92
N LEU A 219 38.13 23.87 20.90
CA LEU A 219 38.49 24.96 19.99
C LEU A 219 38.58 26.31 20.72
N VAL A 220 37.63 26.60 21.61
CA VAL A 220 37.66 27.82 22.44
C VAL A 220 38.90 27.86 23.34
N ASN A 221 39.24 26.76 23.99
CA ASN A 221 40.42 26.67 24.86
C ASN A 221 41.73 26.85 24.08
N ASN A 222 41.86 26.22 22.90
CA ASN A 222 43.02 26.42 22.02
C ASN A 222 43.15 27.88 21.58
N GLY A 223 42.04 28.54 21.26
CA GLY A 223 42.04 29.97 20.94
C GLY A 223 42.53 30.84 22.10
N ARG A 224 42.07 30.58 23.33
CA ARG A 224 42.53 31.32 24.52
C ARG A 224 44.03 31.16 24.77
N ASN A 225 44.55 29.94 24.62
CA ASN A 225 45.98 29.68 24.84
C ASN A 225 46.86 30.43 23.83
N ASN A 226 46.43 30.51 22.57
CA ASN A 226 47.18 31.23 21.53
C ASN A 226 47.16 32.75 21.71
N TYR A 227 46.12 33.33 22.31
CA TYR A 227 46.06 34.77 22.61
C TYR A 227 46.71 35.15 23.94
N GLY A 228 46.77 34.23 24.91
CA GLY A 228 47.40 34.48 26.22
C GLY A 228 48.92 34.36 26.23
N SER A 229 49.54 33.96 25.11
CA SER A 229 51.00 33.80 24.97
C SER A 229 51.68 34.90 24.13
N SER A 230 51.00 36.02 23.87
CA SER A 230 51.57 37.25 23.26
C SER A 230 51.48 38.40 24.25
#